data_AF-A0AAD6UUK4-F1
#
_entry.id   AF-A0AAD6UUK4-F1
#
_cell.length_a   1.000
_cell.length_b   1.000
_cell.length_c   1.000
_cell.angle_alpha   90.00
_cell.angle_beta   90.00
_cell.angle_gamma   90.00
#
_symmetry.space_group_name_H-M   'P 1'
#
loop_
_entity.id
_entity.type
_entity.pdbx_description
1 polymer ?
#
loop_
_entity_poly.entity_id
_entity_poly.type
_entity_poly.pdbx_seq_one_letter_code
_entity_poly.pdbx_strand_id
1 'polypeptide(L)'
;GDRNLELRKYDVSDAEWTILEDMVFTLKVFKDATILFSADSKSTIANVITTMDKIDDLITTTVVPATARRRQHIVHVSIREALALAKKTMNKYYSATDESNVYRIAMVLHPSLKLEYFKLRRWEQPWIQTA
;
A
#
# COMPACT_ATOMS: atom_id res chain seq x y z
N GLY A 1 30.26 19.83 -23.14
CA GLY A 1 29.97 18.39 -23.12
C GLY A 1 29.70 17.94 -24.53
N ASP A 2 30.50 17.01 -25.01
CA ASP A 2 30.52 16.56 -26.41
C ASP A 2 29.14 16.04 -26.84
N ARG A 3 28.58 16.60 -27.91
CA ARG A 3 27.17 16.41 -28.32
C ARG A 3 26.98 15.18 -29.24
N ASN A 4 28.02 14.37 -29.42
CA ASN A 4 28.14 13.37 -30.49
C ASN A 4 28.26 11.90 -30.01
N LEU A 5 27.86 11.58 -28.79
CA LEU A 5 27.89 10.20 -28.30
C LEU A 5 26.55 9.51 -28.57
N GLU A 6 26.57 8.37 -29.26
CA GLU A 6 25.45 7.43 -29.50
C GLU A 6 24.80 6.87 -28.21
N LEU A 7 25.23 7.39 -27.06
CA LEU A 7 24.80 7.00 -25.72
C LEU A 7 23.53 7.73 -25.25
N ARG A 8 23.15 8.86 -25.89
CA ARG A 8 21.91 9.59 -25.54
C ARG A 8 20.63 8.78 -25.68
N LYS A 9 20.63 7.71 -26.47
CA LYS A 9 19.49 6.79 -26.58
C LYS A 9 19.22 6.01 -25.28
N TYR A 10 20.17 6.01 -24.35
CA TYR A 10 20.05 5.41 -23.02
C TYR A 10 19.76 6.44 -21.93
N ASP A 11 19.71 7.73 -22.28
CA ASP A 11 19.32 8.76 -21.33
C ASP A 11 17.83 8.62 -21.05
N VAL A 12 17.48 8.62 -19.76
CA VAL A 12 16.09 8.61 -19.31
C VAL A 12 15.45 9.94 -19.74
N SER A 13 14.41 9.84 -20.54
CA SER A 13 13.63 11.00 -21.00
C SER A 13 12.82 11.61 -19.85
N ASP A 14 12.41 12.88 -19.98
CA ASP A 14 11.58 13.56 -18.97
C ASP A 14 10.26 12.80 -18.67
N ALA A 15 9.70 12.14 -19.69
CA ALA A 15 8.52 11.31 -19.54
C ALA A 15 8.81 10.04 -18.72
N GLU A 16 9.95 9.38 -18.97
CA GLU A 16 10.37 8.22 -18.19
C GLU A 16 10.75 8.60 -16.75
N TRP A 17 11.36 9.77 -16.54
CA TRP A 17 11.59 10.32 -15.20
C TRP A 17 10.30 10.51 -14.42
N THR A 18 9.25 11.03 -15.07
CA THR A 18 7.93 11.19 -14.44
C THR A 18 7.35 9.84 -14.01
N ILE A 19 7.49 8.80 -14.84
CA ILE A 19 7.05 7.43 -14.50
C ILE A 19 7.89 6.86 -13.34
N LEU A 20 9.20 7.10 -13.32
CA LEU A 20 10.06 6.67 -12.23
C LEU A 20 9.70 7.36 -10.90
N GLU A 21 9.36 8.64 -10.93
CA GLU A 21 8.85 9.36 -9.75
C GLU A 21 7.55 8.74 -9.23
N ASP A 22 6.61 8.40 -10.12
CA ASP A 22 5.38 7.68 -9.78
C ASP A 22 5.66 6.30 -9.16
N MET A 23 6.64 5.57 -9.72
CA MET A 23 7.07 4.29 -9.17
C MET A 23 7.65 4.46 -7.77
N VAL A 24 8.56 5.41 -7.57
CA VAL A 24 9.17 5.67 -6.25
C VAL A 24 8.10 6.06 -5.23
N PHE A 25 7.18 6.94 -5.63
CA PHE A 25 6.07 7.37 -4.78
C PHE A 25 5.20 6.18 -4.35
N THR A 26 4.80 5.32 -5.28
CA THR A 26 3.90 4.18 -5.02
C THR A 26 4.59 3.03 -4.29
N LEU A 27 5.86 2.77 -4.56
CA LEU A 27 6.64 1.71 -3.90
C LEU A 27 7.04 2.04 -2.47
N LYS A 28 7.01 3.32 -2.08
CA LYS A 28 7.40 3.77 -0.74
C LYS A 28 6.64 3.03 0.36
N VAL A 29 5.32 2.86 0.23
CA VAL A 29 4.53 2.17 1.27
C VAL A 29 4.94 0.70 1.43
N PHE A 30 5.33 0.03 0.34
CA PHE A 30 5.78 -1.36 0.36
C PHE A 30 7.17 -1.47 1.00
N LYS A 31 8.05 -0.51 0.72
CA LYS A 31 9.35 -0.41 1.40
C LYS A 31 9.16 -0.22 2.90
N ASP A 32 8.31 0.73 3.31
CA ASP A 32 8.05 1.00 4.72
C ASP A 32 7.45 -0.23 5.43
N ALA A 33 6.53 -0.93 4.77
CA ALA A 33 5.99 -2.20 5.26
C ALA A 33 7.08 -3.28 5.40
N THR A 34 7.95 -3.42 4.39
CA THR A 34 9.05 -4.40 4.40
C THR A 34 10.01 -4.12 5.56
N ILE A 35 10.38 -2.86 5.77
CA ILE A 35 11.24 -2.46 6.90
C ILE A 35 10.57 -2.79 8.23
N LEU A 36 9.27 -2.51 8.38
CA LEU A 36 8.52 -2.81 9.59
C LEU A 36 8.52 -4.32 9.89
N PHE A 37 8.19 -5.16 8.92
CA PHE A 37 8.09 -6.61 9.12
C PHE A 37 9.43 -7.34 9.16
N SER A 38 10.52 -6.70 8.71
CA SER A 38 11.88 -7.24 8.83
C SER A 38 12.53 -6.95 10.17
N ALA A 39 11.91 -6.13 11.03
CA ALA A 39 12.43 -5.83 12.35
C ALA A 39 12.31 -7.05 13.28
N ASP A 40 13.39 -7.41 13.97
CA ASP A 40 13.45 -8.49 14.97
C ASP A 40 13.14 -8.00 16.40
N SER A 41 13.26 -6.70 16.63
CA SER A 41 13.17 -6.08 17.95
C SER A 41 11.74 -5.92 18.50
N LYS A 42 10.70 -6.16 17.69
CA LYS A 42 9.29 -5.93 18.07
C LYS A 42 8.36 -6.95 17.43
N SER A 43 7.30 -7.33 18.14
CA SER A 43 6.20 -8.11 17.55
C SER A 43 5.41 -7.24 16.57
N THR A 44 5.23 -7.73 15.34
CA THR A 44 4.56 -7.03 14.24
C THR A 44 3.21 -7.64 13.86
N ILE A 45 2.78 -8.71 14.54
CA ILE A 45 1.54 -9.43 14.22
C ILE A 45 0.32 -8.50 14.25
N ALA A 46 0.24 -7.63 15.26
CA ALA A 46 -0.83 -6.63 15.38
C ALA A 46 -0.80 -5.57 14.25
N ASN A 47 0.32 -5.42 13.55
CA ASN A 47 0.48 -4.44 12.49
C ASN A 47 0.10 -4.96 11.11
N VAL A 48 -0.04 -6.27 10.91
CA VAL A 48 -0.29 -6.90 9.60
C VAL A 48 -1.51 -6.28 8.92
N ILE A 49 -2.68 -6.42 9.53
CA ILE A 49 -3.94 -5.89 8.99
C ILE A 49 -3.85 -4.37 8.81
N THR A 50 -3.33 -3.64 9.81
CA THR A 50 -3.24 -2.16 9.72
C THR A 50 -2.31 -1.69 8.60
N THR A 51 -1.32 -2.49 8.23
CA THR A 51 -0.39 -2.18 7.15
C THR A 51 -1.02 -2.49 5.80
N MET A 52 -1.70 -3.63 5.68
CA MET A 52 -2.47 -3.97 4.48
C MET A 52 -3.56 -2.92 4.20
N ASP A 53 -4.26 -2.48 5.25
CA ASP A 53 -5.23 -1.39 5.21
C ASP A 53 -4.66 -0.09 4.63
N LYS A 54 -3.45 0.31 5.07
CA LYS A 54 -2.76 1.51 4.55
C LYS A 54 -2.34 1.37 3.09
N ILE A 55 -1.89 0.17 2.70
CA ILE A 55 -1.53 -0.12 1.32
C ILE A 55 -2.79 -0.06 0.44
N ASP A 56 -3.92 -0.61 0.90
CA ASP A 56 -5.19 -0.54 0.15
C ASP A 56 -5.73 0.88 0.03
N ASP A 57 -5.62 1.69 1.08
CA ASP A 57 -5.96 3.11 1.04
C ASP A 57 -5.12 3.84 -0.02
N LEU A 58 -3.80 3.58 -0.06
CA LEU A 58 -2.92 4.18 -1.08
C LEU A 58 -3.31 3.73 -2.49
N ILE A 59 -3.50 2.43 -2.72
CA ILE A 59 -3.83 1.92 -4.06
C ILE A 59 -5.19 2.46 -4.51
N THR A 60 -6.20 2.44 -3.64
CA THR A 60 -7.53 2.93 -3.98
C THR A 60 -7.53 4.43 -4.26
N THR A 61 -6.77 5.22 -3.49
CA THR A 61 -6.67 6.67 -3.72
C THR A 61 -5.84 7.07 -4.93
N THR A 62 -4.96 6.19 -5.42
CA THR A 62 -4.11 6.44 -6.61
C THR A 62 -4.72 5.92 -7.91
N VAL A 63 -5.48 4.81 -7.85
CA VAL A 63 -6.10 4.21 -9.03
C VAL A 63 -7.37 4.94 -9.46
N VAL A 64 -8.12 5.55 -8.53
CA VAL A 64 -9.36 6.27 -8.84
C VAL A 64 -9.07 7.57 -9.61
N PRO A 65 -9.62 7.77 -10.82
CA PRO A 65 -9.37 8.96 -11.63
C PRO A 65 -9.90 10.25 -10.97
N ALA A 66 -9.23 11.36 -11.27
CA ALA A 66 -9.34 12.68 -10.63
C ALA A 66 -10.70 13.40 -10.66
N THR A 67 -11.79 12.75 -11.12
CA THR A 67 -13.13 13.35 -11.13
C THR A 67 -13.66 13.66 -9.72
N ALA A 68 -13.07 13.07 -8.67
CA ALA A 68 -13.49 13.25 -7.28
C ALA A 68 -12.63 14.23 -6.45
N ARG A 69 -11.42 14.63 -6.87
CA ARG A 69 -10.52 15.48 -6.05
C ARG A 69 -9.66 16.40 -6.92
N ARG A 70 -9.88 17.71 -6.79
CA ARG A 70 -9.29 18.78 -7.62
C ARG A 70 -7.76 18.98 -7.53
N ARG A 71 -6.98 18.15 -6.83
CA ARG A 71 -5.53 18.36 -6.61
C ARG A 71 -4.71 17.08 -6.35
N GLN A 72 -5.04 15.96 -6.99
CA GLN A 72 -4.20 14.77 -6.89
C GLN A 72 -3.28 14.66 -8.10
N HIS A 73 -1.99 14.46 -7.82
CA HIS A 73 -1.01 14.00 -8.79
C HIS A 73 -1.53 12.72 -9.44
N ILE A 74 -1.74 12.77 -10.76
CA ILE A 74 -2.29 11.64 -11.51
C ILE A 74 -1.11 10.76 -11.92
N VAL A 75 -0.97 9.63 -11.23
CA VAL A 75 0.04 8.63 -11.58
C VAL A 75 -0.18 8.10 -12.99
N HIS A 76 0.92 7.83 -13.69
CA HIS A 76 0.93 7.34 -15.05
C HIS A 76 0.10 6.06 -15.22
N VAL A 77 -0.52 5.89 -16.39
CA VAL A 77 -1.47 4.77 -16.66
C VAL A 77 -0.84 3.40 -16.41
N SER A 78 0.43 3.19 -16.79
CA SER A 78 1.12 1.93 -16.55
C SER A 78 1.26 1.60 -15.07
N ILE A 79 1.46 2.61 -14.22
CA ILE A 79 1.55 2.45 -12.77
C ILE A 79 0.19 2.12 -12.18
N ARG A 80 -0.89 2.75 -12.66
CA ARG A 80 -2.27 2.44 -12.23
C ARG A 80 -2.64 1.00 -12.51
N GLU A 81 -2.34 0.50 -13.71
CA GLU A 81 -2.58 -0.91 -14.07
C GLU A 81 -1.75 -1.87 -13.21
N ALA A 82 -0.47 -1.55 -12.98
CA ALA A 82 0.38 -2.33 -12.08
C ALA A 82 -0.18 -2.37 -10.64
N LEU A 83 -0.67 -1.23 -10.13
CA LEU A 83 -1.30 -1.16 -8.82
C LEU A 83 -2.62 -1.94 -8.74
N ALA A 84 -3.41 -1.99 -9.82
CA ALA A 84 -4.61 -2.83 -9.88
C ALA A 84 -4.26 -4.32 -9.73
N LEU A 85 -3.19 -4.78 -10.37
CA LEU A 85 -2.66 -6.14 -10.21
C LEU A 85 -2.12 -6.38 -8.79
N ALA A 86 -1.42 -5.38 -8.22
CA ALA A 86 -0.95 -5.43 -6.84
C ALA A 86 -2.13 -5.55 -5.85
N LYS A 87 -3.22 -4.80 -6.06
CA LYS A 87 -4.45 -4.89 -5.24
C LYS A 87 -5.06 -6.29 -5.29
N LYS A 88 -5.15 -6.90 -6.48
CA LYS A 88 -5.66 -8.28 -6.60
C LYS A 88 -4.80 -9.26 -5.78
N THR A 89 -3.49 -9.11 -5.82
CA THR A 89 -2.56 -9.94 -5.04
C THR A 89 -2.73 -9.70 -3.55
N MET A 90 -2.84 -8.44 -3.13
CA MET A 90 -3.04 -8.07 -1.74
C MET A 90 -4.36 -8.62 -1.18
N ASN A 91 -5.46 -8.54 -1.94
CA ASN A 91 -6.76 -9.08 -1.53
C ASN A 91 -6.68 -10.58 -1.21
N LYS A 92 -5.92 -11.37 -2.00
CA LYS A 92 -5.69 -12.79 -1.71
C LYS A 92 -5.07 -13.00 -0.33
N TYR A 93 -4.03 -12.23 0.01
CA TYR A 93 -3.40 -12.33 1.32
C TYR A 93 -4.25 -11.75 2.43
N TYR A 94 -5.07 -10.75 2.15
CA TYR A 94 -5.99 -10.17 3.12
C TYR A 94 -6.99 -11.24 3.56
N SER A 95 -7.60 -11.96 2.61
CA SER A 95 -8.49 -13.09 2.91
C SER A 95 -7.80 -14.19 3.72
N ALA A 96 -6.51 -14.45 3.47
CA ALA A 96 -5.75 -15.42 4.25
C ALA A 96 -5.55 -14.98 5.72
N THR A 97 -5.57 -13.67 6.02
CA THR A 97 -5.53 -13.20 7.42
C THR A 97 -6.81 -13.54 8.19
N ASP A 98 -7.92 -13.78 7.48
CA ASP A 98 -9.21 -14.14 8.09
C ASP A 98 -9.30 -15.63 8.45
N GLU A 99 -8.40 -16.46 7.93
CA GLU A 99 -8.28 -17.87 8.26
C GLU A 99 -7.70 -18.10 9.67
N SER A 100 -7.18 -17.06 10.32
CA SER A 100 -6.61 -17.14 11.66
C SER A 100 -6.99 -15.96 12.54
N ASN A 101 -7.58 -16.25 13.70
CA ASN A 101 -7.94 -15.24 14.69
C ASN A 101 -6.72 -14.54 15.31
N VAL A 102 -5.50 -15.05 15.12
CA VAL A 102 -4.27 -14.54 15.72
C VAL A 102 -4.05 -13.05 15.41
N TYR A 103 -4.32 -12.62 14.18
CA TYR A 103 -4.14 -11.23 13.78
C TYR A 103 -5.10 -10.29 14.52
N ARG A 104 -6.38 -10.67 14.63
CA ARG A 104 -7.40 -9.89 15.33
C ARG A 104 -7.15 -9.86 16.84
N ILE A 105 -6.84 -11.01 17.44
CA ILE A 105 -6.48 -11.11 18.87
C ILE A 105 -5.28 -10.21 19.17
N ALA A 106 -4.23 -10.25 18.34
CA ALA A 106 -3.06 -9.40 18.53
C ALA A 106 -3.41 -7.90 18.45
N MET A 107 -4.30 -7.50 17.53
CA MET A 107 -4.79 -6.12 17.46
C MET A 107 -5.60 -5.70 18.70
N VAL A 108 -6.47 -6.57 19.20
CA VAL A 108 -7.27 -6.32 20.42
C VAL A 108 -6.37 -6.13 21.64
N LEU A 109 -5.33 -6.95 21.77
CA LEU A 109 -4.34 -6.88 22.85
C LEU A 109 -3.37 -5.69 22.71
N HIS A 110 -3.25 -5.11 21.52
CA HIS A 110 -2.35 -3.99 21.27
C HIS A 110 -2.91 -2.68 21.89
N PRO A 111 -2.20 -2.03 22.85
CA PRO A 111 -2.73 -0.90 23.61
C PRO A 111 -3.22 0.28 22.78
N SER A 112 -2.60 0.53 21.62
CA SER A 112 -2.92 1.64 20.72
C SER A 112 -3.96 1.32 19.62
N LEU A 113 -4.39 0.07 19.47
CA LEU A 113 -5.36 -0.33 18.45
C LEU A 113 -6.69 -0.70 19.11
N LYS A 114 -6.68 -1.76 19.92
CA LYS A 114 -7.85 -2.31 20.62
C LYS A 114 -9.07 -2.42 19.68
N LEU A 115 -10.26 -2.31 20.26
CA LEU A 115 -11.52 -2.29 19.51
C LEU A 115 -11.79 -0.97 18.79
N GLU A 116 -11.03 0.09 19.09
CA GLU A 116 -11.22 1.41 18.49
C GLU A 116 -10.84 1.42 17.01
N TYR A 117 -9.78 0.69 16.65
CA TYR A 117 -9.36 0.59 15.25
C TYR A 117 -10.47 0.01 14.35
N PHE A 118 -11.13 -1.07 14.76
CA PHE A 118 -12.21 -1.69 13.99
C PHE A 118 -13.40 -0.75 13.82
N LYS A 119 -13.73 0.03 14.86
CA LYS A 119 -14.80 1.05 14.81
C LYS A 119 -14.45 2.16 13.81
N LEU A 120 -13.21 2.66 13.84
CA LEU A 120 -12.75 3.74 12.97
C LEU A 120 -12.77 3.33 11.49
N ARG A 121 -12.37 2.09 11.21
CA ARG A 121 -12.38 1.52 9.84
C ARG A 121 -13.78 1.16 9.33
N ARG A 122 -14.83 1.34 10.15
CA ARG A 122 -16.22 0.97 9.83
C ARG A 122 -16.34 -0.46 9.32
N TRP A 123 -15.54 -1.38 9.89
CA TRP A 123 -15.66 -2.78 9.53
C TRP A 123 -17.07 -3.27 9.84
N GLU A 124 -17.57 -4.18 8.99
CA GLU A 124 -18.91 -4.71 9.16
C GLU A 124 -19.02 -5.42 10.51
N GLN A 125 -20.16 -5.25 11.20
CA GLN A 125 -20.40 -5.78 12.55
C GLN A 125 -20.06 -7.27 12.74
N PRO A 126 -20.27 -8.19 11.75
CA PRO A 126 -19.86 -9.59 11.88
C PRO A 126 -18.37 -9.79 12.15
N TRP A 127 -17.52 -8.89 11.65
CA TRP A 127 -16.07 -8.92 11.80
C TRP A 127 -15.60 -8.42 13.16
N ILE A 128 -16.43 -7.60 13.82
CA ILE A 128 -16.21 -7.09 15.17
C ILE A 128 -16.70 -8.11 16.21
N GLN A 129 -17.79 -8.82 15.93
CA GLN A 129 -18.39 -9.78 16.85
C GLN A 129 -17.68 -11.15 16.90
N THR A 130 -16.88 -11.46 15.88
CA THR A 130 -16.09 -12.71 15.79
C THR A 130 -14.62 -12.55 16.19
N ALA A 131 -14.21 -11.34 16.59
CA ALA A 131 -12.88 -11.01 17.09
C ALA A 131 -12.82 -11.11 18.62
#